data_AF-A0A257AII9-F1
#
_entry.id   AF-A0A257AII9-F1
#
_cell.length_a   1.000
_cell.length_b   1.000
_cell.length_c   1.000
_cell.angle_alpha   90.00
_cell.angle_beta   90.00
_cell.angle_gamma   90.00
#
_symmetry.space_group_name_H-M   'P 1'
#
loop_
_entity.id
_entity.type
_entity.pdbx_description
1 polymer ?
#
loop_
_entity_poly.entity_id
_entity_poly.type
_entity_poly.pdbx_seq_one_letter_code
_entity_poly.pdbx_strand_id
1 'polypeptide(L)'
;MENRKTALLTSALIFLLISSSILFVFSTNIMPTIFVDEGDINWYDLIIADANNDGKKEIVVVGFYKDIAFLNIYDIDLNEEASIKVGDKRFYGVNVGDYDGDGDIEIIVCGTGWSVSEWFHYIGWYS
;
A
#
# COMPACT_ATOMS: atom_id res chain seq x y z
N MET A 1 27.76 -57.64 40.62
CA MET A 1 26.34 -58.00 40.77
C MET A 1 25.65 -56.75 41.30
N GLU A 2 25.17 -55.88 40.42
CA GLU A 2 23.74 -55.83 40.10
C GLU A 2 23.50 -55.48 38.61
N ASN A 3 22.35 -55.90 38.10
CA ASN A 3 21.95 -56.03 36.71
C ASN A 3 20.89 -55.00 36.34
N ARG A 4 20.71 -54.83 35.01
CA ARG A 4 19.57 -54.28 34.24
C ARG A 4 19.79 -52.86 33.70
N LYS A 5 20.26 -52.73 32.46
CA LYS A 5 19.53 -52.91 31.17
C LYS A 5 18.66 -51.69 30.84
N THR A 6 19.06 -51.02 29.76
CA THR A 6 18.24 -50.58 28.60
C THR A 6 17.02 -49.70 28.90
N ALA A 7 17.05 -48.43 28.52
CA ALA A 7 16.79 -47.92 27.17
C ALA A 7 15.33 -47.51 26.97
N LEU A 8 15.20 -46.33 26.33
CA LEU A 8 14.15 -45.92 25.40
C LEU A 8 12.86 -45.30 25.95
N LEU A 9 12.61 -44.13 25.34
CA LEU A 9 11.34 -43.71 24.74
C LEU A 9 10.25 -43.14 25.66
N THR A 10 10.10 -41.82 25.53
CA THR A 10 8.83 -41.12 25.18
C THR A 10 7.62 -41.35 26.08
N SER A 11 7.08 -40.27 26.63
CA SER A 11 5.78 -39.69 26.19
C SER A 11 5.21 -38.73 27.23
N ALA A 12 4.56 -37.66 26.72
CA ALA A 12 3.38 -37.02 27.29
C ALA A 12 3.53 -36.23 28.63
N LEU A 13 2.91 -35.07 28.91
CA LEU A 13 2.02 -34.15 28.20
C LEU A 13 1.64 -33.05 29.24
N ILE A 14 1.81 -31.77 28.87
CA ILE A 14 0.87 -30.63 29.07
C ILE A 14 0.66 -29.92 30.45
N PHE A 15 1.02 -28.62 30.41
CA PHE A 15 0.37 -27.35 30.89
C PHE A 15 -0.11 -27.18 32.35
N LEU A 16 0.20 -26.01 32.95
CA LEU A 16 -0.70 -24.82 32.91
C LEU A 16 -0.09 -23.54 33.56
N LEU A 17 -0.09 -22.43 32.77
CA LEU A 17 -0.34 -20.99 33.03
C LEU A 17 0.15 -20.38 34.36
N ILE A 18 0.91 -19.27 34.38
CA ILE A 18 0.50 -17.92 33.94
C ILE A 18 1.75 -17.05 33.72
N SER A 19 2.13 -16.76 32.47
CA SER A 19 2.95 -15.57 32.21
C SER A 19 1.99 -14.40 32.05
N SER A 20 1.76 -13.68 33.14
CA SER A 20 1.19 -12.33 33.08
C SER A 20 2.21 -11.43 32.38
N SER A 21 2.37 -11.62 31.08
CA SER A 21 3.10 -10.71 30.21
C SER A 21 2.24 -9.46 30.14
N ILE A 22 2.44 -8.56 31.10
CA ILE A 22 2.01 -7.18 31.00
C ILE A 22 2.60 -6.68 29.68
N LEU A 23 1.75 -6.56 28.67
CA LEU A 23 2.05 -5.83 27.45
C LEU A 23 2.26 -4.38 27.88
N PHE A 24 3.52 -4.01 28.13
CA PHE A 24 3.91 -2.61 28.18
C PHE A 24 3.65 -2.06 26.79
N VAL A 25 2.55 -1.33 26.62
CA VAL A 25 2.40 -0.40 25.52
C VAL A 25 3.35 0.75 25.82
N PHE A 26 4.61 0.60 25.43
CA PHE A 26 5.49 1.76 25.32
C PHE A 26 4.82 2.71 24.34
N SER A 27 4.72 3.99 24.71
CA SER A 27 4.36 5.09 23.82
C SER A 27 5.01 4.82 22.46
N THR A 28 4.20 4.46 21.47
CA THR A 28 4.74 4.08 20.16
C THR A 28 5.30 5.36 19.57
N ASN A 29 6.62 5.53 19.65
CA ASN A 29 7.33 6.41 18.73
C ASN A 29 7.20 5.75 17.37
N ILE A 30 6.07 5.98 16.70
CA ILE A 30 5.82 5.51 15.34
C ILE A 30 6.71 6.36 14.45
N MET A 31 7.96 5.92 14.28
CA MET A 31 8.82 6.46 13.24
C MET A 31 8.52 5.68 11.97
N PRO A 32 8.43 6.37 10.81
CA PRO A 32 8.25 5.69 9.54
C PRO A 32 9.42 4.70 9.34
N THR A 33 9.11 3.48 8.94
CA THR A 33 10.12 2.46 8.60
C THR A 33 10.87 2.84 7.33
N ILE A 34 10.18 3.50 6.39
CA ILE A 34 10.72 4.03 5.13
C ILE A 34 10.15 5.45 4.97
N PHE A 35 11.00 6.38 4.54
CA PHE A 35 10.61 7.77 4.27
C PHE A 35 11.27 8.21 2.97
N VAL A 36 10.46 8.77 2.06
CA VAL A 36 10.90 9.35 0.79
C VAL A 36 10.46 10.81 0.77
N ASP A 37 11.39 11.71 0.46
CA ASP A 37 11.10 13.13 0.25
C ASP A 37 10.90 13.38 -1.25
N GLU A 38 9.66 13.70 -1.61
CA GLU A 38 9.24 13.93 -3.00
C GLU A 38 9.14 15.41 -3.35
N GLY A 39 9.69 16.27 -2.48
CA GLY A 39 9.66 17.71 -2.62
C GLY A 39 8.28 18.30 -2.38
N ASP A 40 7.95 19.37 -3.13
CA ASP A 40 6.78 20.22 -2.86
C ASP A 40 5.44 19.67 -3.41
N ILE A 41 5.35 18.37 -3.71
CA ILE A 41 4.10 17.76 -4.20
C ILE A 41 3.10 17.69 -3.05
N ASN A 42 1.90 18.23 -3.26
CA ASN A 42 0.79 18.04 -2.33
C ASN A 42 0.06 16.77 -2.71
N TRP A 43 0.30 15.68 -1.98
CA TRP A 43 -0.48 14.45 -2.07
C TRP A 43 -1.85 14.63 -1.40
N TYR A 44 -2.91 14.17 -2.06
CA TYR A 44 -4.29 14.37 -1.61
C TYR A 44 -5.03 13.08 -1.30
N ASP A 45 -4.77 12.02 -2.06
CA ASP A 45 -5.42 10.74 -1.87
C ASP A 45 -4.49 9.59 -2.22
N LEU A 46 -4.76 8.42 -1.64
CA LEU A 46 -4.00 7.20 -1.85
C LEU A 46 -4.89 5.96 -1.78
N ILE A 47 -4.52 4.93 -2.51
CA ILE A 47 -5.14 3.61 -2.46
C ILE A 47 -4.09 2.51 -2.55
N ILE A 48 -4.36 1.39 -1.88
CA ILE A 48 -3.53 0.18 -1.96
C ILE A 48 -4.31 -0.89 -2.73
N ALA A 49 -3.87 -1.23 -3.93
CA ALA A 49 -4.53 -2.15 -4.85
C ALA A 49 -3.51 -2.84 -5.76
N ASP A 50 -3.89 -3.98 -6.34
CA ASP A 50 -3.14 -4.62 -7.43
C ASP A 50 -3.42 -3.82 -8.70
N ALA A 51 -2.65 -2.77 -8.91
CA ALA A 51 -2.85 -1.77 -9.95
C ALA A 51 -2.25 -2.20 -11.30
N ASN A 52 -1.35 -3.19 -11.30
CA ASN A 52 -0.71 -3.72 -12.50
C ASN A 52 -1.12 -5.17 -12.82
N ASN A 53 -2.05 -5.75 -12.06
CA ASN A 53 -2.60 -7.10 -12.20
C ASN A 53 -1.54 -8.22 -12.11
N ASP A 54 -0.48 -8.01 -11.31
CA ASP A 54 0.60 -8.99 -11.11
C ASP A 54 0.41 -9.87 -9.86
N GLY A 55 -0.66 -9.64 -9.10
CA GLY A 55 -0.99 -10.34 -7.86
C GLY A 55 -0.33 -9.76 -6.61
N LYS A 56 0.45 -8.68 -6.72
CA LYS A 56 0.94 -7.88 -5.60
C LYS A 56 0.10 -6.62 -5.45
N LYS A 57 0.38 -5.85 -4.41
CA LYS A 57 -0.33 -4.59 -4.17
C LYS A 57 0.65 -3.46 -4.25
N GLU A 58 0.24 -2.43 -4.95
CA GLU A 58 0.94 -1.19 -5.13
C GLU A 58 0.25 -0.10 -4.32
N ILE A 59 1.01 0.95 -4.04
CA ILE A 59 0.53 2.20 -3.49
C ILE A 59 0.33 3.14 -4.67
N VAL A 60 -0.92 3.49 -4.95
CA VAL A 60 -1.27 4.51 -5.95
C VAL A 60 -1.61 5.80 -5.22
N VAL A 61 -0.90 6.88 -5.52
CA VAL A 61 -1.09 8.19 -4.90
C VAL A 61 -1.37 9.24 -5.95
N VAL A 62 -2.22 10.20 -5.61
CA VAL A 62 -2.52 11.35 -6.47
C VAL A 62 -2.35 12.66 -5.75
N GLY A 63 -1.92 13.68 -6.50
CA GLY A 63 -1.62 14.98 -5.95
C GLY A 63 -1.37 16.02 -7.02
N PHE A 64 -0.84 17.16 -6.62
CA PHE A 64 -0.39 18.18 -7.56
C PHE A 64 0.70 19.10 -6.98
N TYR A 65 1.47 19.69 -7.88
CA TYR A 65 2.31 20.85 -7.62
C TYR A 65 1.98 21.94 -8.62
N LYS A 66 1.58 23.12 -8.12
CA LYS A 66 1.03 24.21 -8.94
C LYS A 66 -0.13 23.69 -9.80
N ASP A 67 0.06 23.62 -11.11
CA ASP A 67 -0.96 23.25 -12.08
C ASP A 67 -0.61 21.95 -12.80
N ILE A 68 0.28 21.16 -12.19
CA ILE A 68 0.68 19.85 -12.68
C ILE A 68 0.13 18.83 -11.69
N ALA A 69 -0.79 17.99 -12.16
CA ALA A 69 -1.28 16.84 -11.43
C ALA A 69 -0.28 15.68 -11.54
N PHE A 70 -0.20 14.88 -10.49
CA PHE A 70 0.65 13.70 -10.39
C PHE A 70 -0.22 12.49 -10.02
N LEU A 71 0.05 11.36 -10.67
CA LEU A 71 -0.35 10.02 -10.27
C LEU A 71 0.92 9.20 -10.25
N ASN A 72 1.30 8.71 -9.07
CA ASN A 72 2.47 7.84 -8.93
C ASN A 72 2.03 6.48 -8.37
N ILE A 73 2.72 5.44 -8.81
CA ILE A 73 2.53 4.05 -8.37
C ILE A 73 3.87 3.58 -7.79
N TYR A 74 3.81 3.02 -6.59
CA TYR A 74 4.96 2.44 -5.91
C TYR A 74 4.67 1.01 -5.49
N ASP A 75 5.71 0.19 -5.39
CA ASP A 75 5.61 -1.02 -4.59
C ASP A 75 5.45 -0.70 -3.09
N ILE A 76 5.24 -1.74 -2.27
CA ILE A 76 5.07 -1.58 -0.82
C ILE A 76 6.33 -1.08 -0.10
N ASP A 77 7.50 -1.15 -0.74
CA ASP A 77 8.79 -0.68 -0.25
C ASP A 77 9.09 0.76 -0.71
N LEU A 78 8.11 1.45 -1.34
CA LEU A 78 8.20 2.79 -1.90
C LEU A 78 9.18 2.94 -3.08
N ASN A 79 9.44 1.86 -3.83
CA ASN A 79 10.12 1.98 -5.12
C ASN A 79 9.10 2.41 -6.19
N GLU A 80 9.41 3.46 -6.95
CA GLU A 80 8.54 3.96 -8.02
C GLU A 80 8.45 2.93 -9.16
N GLU A 81 7.24 2.49 -9.47
CA GLU A 81 6.93 1.63 -10.61
C GLU A 81 6.42 2.47 -11.81
N ALA A 82 5.69 3.56 -11.54
CA ALA A 82 5.17 4.46 -12.55
C ALA A 82 4.94 5.89 -12.04
N SER A 83 5.04 6.86 -12.95
CA SER A 83 4.67 8.26 -12.70
C SER A 83 4.03 8.90 -13.93
N ILE A 84 2.85 9.49 -13.73
CA ILE A 84 2.10 10.23 -14.74
C ILE A 84 1.96 11.68 -14.28
N LYS A 85 2.25 12.62 -15.19
CA LYS A 85 2.15 14.06 -14.95
C LYS A 85 1.25 14.71 -15.98
N VAL A 86 0.25 15.47 -15.52
CA VAL A 86 -0.73 16.13 -16.39
C VAL A 86 -0.76 17.62 -16.09
N GLY A 87 -0.42 18.44 -17.09
CA GLY A 87 -0.44 19.89 -16.99
C GLY A 87 -1.85 20.49 -16.99
N ASP A 88 -1.97 21.71 -16.47
CA ASP A 88 -3.21 22.48 -16.29
C ASP A 88 -4.31 21.71 -15.56
N LYS A 89 -3.90 20.84 -14.62
CA LYS A 89 -4.78 19.95 -13.84
C LYS A 89 -4.29 19.82 -12.39
N ARG A 90 -5.20 19.37 -11.53
CA ARG A 90 -4.94 18.97 -10.14
C ARG A 90 -5.77 17.73 -9.82
N PHE A 91 -5.15 16.68 -9.30
CA PHE A 91 -5.86 15.47 -8.85
C PHE A 91 -6.11 15.51 -7.35
N TYR A 92 -7.28 15.02 -6.93
CA TYR A 92 -7.76 15.07 -5.55
C TYR A 92 -8.27 13.72 -5.04
N GLY A 93 -8.58 12.79 -5.92
CA GLY A 93 -9.08 11.47 -5.55
C GLY A 93 -8.67 10.41 -6.56
N VAL A 94 -8.51 9.18 -6.08
CA VAL A 94 -8.12 8.03 -6.89
C VAL A 94 -8.90 6.78 -6.52
N ASN A 95 -9.19 5.93 -7.50
CA ASN A 95 -9.71 4.59 -7.31
C ASN A 95 -9.09 3.62 -8.32
N VAL A 96 -9.04 2.34 -7.96
CA VAL A 96 -8.38 1.29 -8.73
C VAL A 96 -9.28 0.06 -8.76
N GLY A 97 -9.51 -0.50 -9.94
CA GLY A 97 -10.24 -1.75 -10.12
C GLY A 97 -10.61 -2.01 -11.58
N ASP A 98 -11.07 -3.23 -11.83
CA ASP A 98 -11.67 -3.66 -13.10
C ASP A 98 -13.14 -3.18 -13.14
N TYR A 99 -13.38 -2.03 -13.78
CA TYR A 99 -14.69 -1.37 -13.83
C TYR A 99 -15.50 -1.74 -15.06
N ASP A 100 -14.85 -2.20 -16.13
CA ASP A 100 -15.54 -2.61 -17.36
C ASP A 100 -15.67 -4.14 -17.53
N GLY A 101 -15.00 -4.92 -16.68
CA GLY A 101 -15.11 -6.36 -16.57
C GLY A 101 -14.28 -7.14 -17.58
N ASP A 102 -13.26 -6.52 -18.19
CA ASP A 102 -12.41 -7.17 -19.18
C ASP A 102 -11.18 -7.87 -18.58
N GLY A 103 -10.93 -7.64 -17.29
CA GLY A 103 -9.85 -8.25 -16.52
C GLY A 103 -8.55 -7.45 -16.50
N ASP A 104 -8.48 -6.33 -17.21
CA ASP A 104 -7.48 -5.29 -16.99
C ASP A 104 -7.89 -4.42 -15.80
N ILE A 105 -6.93 -3.73 -15.18
CA ILE A 105 -7.19 -2.89 -14.00
C ILE A 105 -7.11 -1.43 -14.41
N GLU A 106 -8.18 -0.68 -14.16
CA GLU A 106 -8.20 0.76 -14.42
C GLU A 106 -7.88 1.56 -13.17
N ILE A 107 -7.19 2.68 -13.40
CA ILE A 107 -7.03 3.74 -12.40
C ILE A 107 -7.90 4.92 -12.80
N ILE A 108 -8.87 5.25 -11.94
CA ILE A 108 -9.75 6.40 -12.10
C ILE A 108 -9.30 7.50 -11.16
N VAL A 109 -9.05 8.69 -11.70
CA VAL A 109 -8.77 9.89 -10.89
C VAL A 109 -9.86 10.94 -11.05
N CYS A 110 -10.05 11.76 -10.02
CA CYS A 110 -10.88 12.95 -10.09
C CYS A 110 -10.09 14.20 -9.70
N GLY A 111 -10.43 15.34 -10.29
CA GLY A 111 -9.61 16.54 -10.25
C GLY A 111 -10.30 17.80 -10.74
N THR A 112 -9.56 18.90 -10.80
CA THR A 112 -10.00 20.16 -11.43
C THR A 112 -9.01 20.60 -12.51
N GLY A 113 -9.50 21.34 -13.52
CA GLY A 113 -8.68 22.03 -14.52
C GLY A 113 -8.93 23.53 -14.57
N TRP A 114 -8.04 24.27 -15.24
CA TRP A 114 -8.10 25.73 -15.34
C TRP A 114 -9.13 26.27 -16.35
N SER A 115 -9.64 25.42 -17.24
CA SER A 115 -10.71 25.78 -18.16
C SER A 115 -11.94 24.97 -17.81
N VAL A 116 -12.87 25.65 -17.13
CA VAL A 116 -14.24 25.27 -16.78
C VAL A 116 -14.43 23.99 -15.96
N SER A 117 -15.54 24.00 -15.24
CA SER A 117 -16.13 22.97 -14.37
C SER A 117 -16.29 21.59 -15.04
N GLU A 118 -15.19 20.95 -15.38
CA GLU A 118 -15.17 19.61 -15.94
C GLU A 118 -14.62 18.66 -14.87
N TRP A 119 -15.51 17.81 -14.34
CA TRP A 119 -15.12 16.61 -13.63
C TRP A 119 -14.53 15.67 -14.68
N PHE A 120 -13.21 15.50 -14.67
CA PHE A 120 -12.57 14.54 -15.55
C PHE A 120 -12.43 13.20 -14.82
N HIS A 121 -12.87 12.12 -15.46
CA HIS A 121 -12.34 10.79 -15.19
C HIS A 121 -11.13 10.61 -16.11
N TYR A 122 -9.92 10.57 -15.54
CA TYR A 122 -8.80 9.99 -16.28
C TYR A 122 -8.90 8.48 -16.07
N ILE A 123 -9.07 7.73 -17.16
CA ILE A 123 -8.89 6.27 -17.17
C ILE A 123 -7.44 6.06 -17.57
N GLY A 124 -6.58 5.83 -16.60
CA GLY A 124 -5.22 5.37 -16.87
C GLY A 124 -5.29 3.91 -17.27
N TRP A 125 -5.18 3.62 -18.57
CA TRP A 125 -4.97 2.27 -19.07
C TRP A 125 -3.50 1.90 -18.81
N TYR A 126 -3.26 0.90 -17.97
CA TYR A 126 -2.03 0.12 -18.04
C TYR A 126 -2.37 -1.16 -18.80
N SER A 127 -2.05 -1.17 -20.10
CA SER A 127 -1.92 -2.40 -20.89
C SER A 127 -0.50 -2.92 -20.81
#